data_AF-A0A5R2MWZ3-F1
#
_entry.id   AF-A0A5R2MWZ3-F1
#
_cell.length_a   1.000
_cell.length_b   1.000
_cell.length_c   1.000
_cell.angle_alpha   90.00
_cell.angle_beta   90.00
_cell.angle_gamma   90.00
#
_symmetry.space_group_name_H-M   'P 1'
#
loop_
_entity.id
_entity.type
_entity.pdbx_description
1 polymer ?
#
loop_
_entity_poly.entity_id
_entity_poly.type
_entity_poly.pdbx_seq_one_letter_code
_entity_poly.pdbx_strand_id
1 'polypeptide(L)'
;ILAAFSNAIGANSLLDITGAHIDGCLYHGKVGLDFVERLVEGGGRVQVPTTLNVGSFDLIHPGMVKIPAAEEAPARRLMQAHLELGCQATFTCAPYQTRFRPKFGQQIAWGESN
;
A
#
# COMPACT_ATOMS: atom_id res chain seq x y z
N ILE A 1 16.93 -1.76 -2.59
CA ILE A 1 15.81 -1.62 -3.56
C ILE A 1 15.87 -0.26 -4.25
N LEU A 2 15.69 0.86 -3.53
CA LEU A 2 15.61 2.20 -4.15
C LEU A 2 16.84 2.61 -4.99
N ALA A 3 18.07 2.38 -4.52
CA ALA A 3 19.28 2.70 -5.28
C ALA A 3 19.36 1.91 -6.61
N ALA A 4 19.04 0.62 -6.58
CA ALA A 4 19.04 -0.22 -7.78
C ALA A 4 17.96 0.23 -8.77
N PHE A 5 16.75 0.55 -8.28
CA PHE A 5 15.68 1.09 -9.13
C PHE A 5 16.06 2.44 -9.75
N SER A 6 16.65 3.34 -8.96
CA SER A 6 17.11 4.66 -9.43
C SER A 6 18.12 4.52 -10.57
N ASN A 7 19.10 3.62 -10.41
CA ASN A 7 20.07 3.34 -11.47
C ASN A 7 19.40 2.76 -12.72
N ALA A 8 18.43 1.85 -12.57
CA ALA A 8 17.74 1.22 -13.69
C ALA A 8 16.93 2.22 -14.53
N ILE A 9 16.38 3.26 -13.90
CA ILE A 9 15.61 4.31 -14.59
C ILE A 9 16.44 5.54 -14.95
N GLY A 10 17.75 5.54 -14.67
CA GLY A 10 18.64 6.69 -14.92
C GLY A 10 18.36 7.91 -14.04
N ALA A 11 17.80 7.72 -12.84
CA ALA A 11 17.53 8.80 -11.90
C ALA A 11 18.82 9.24 -11.18
N ASN A 12 19.17 10.52 -11.34
CA ASN A 12 20.36 11.12 -10.71
C ASN A 12 20.15 11.49 -9.24
N SER A 13 18.90 11.60 -8.79
CA SER A 13 18.53 11.94 -7.41
C SER A 13 17.12 11.47 -7.08
N LEU A 14 16.81 11.38 -5.79
CA LEU A 14 15.48 11.09 -5.26
C LEU A 14 14.95 12.32 -4.51
N LEU A 15 13.63 12.50 -4.51
CA LEU A 15 12.95 13.54 -3.73
C LEU A 15 12.36 12.94 -2.47
N ASP A 16 12.51 13.64 -1.35
CA ASP A 16 11.81 13.30 -0.13
C ASP A 16 10.30 13.53 -0.31
N ILE A 17 9.52 12.59 0.20
CA ILE A 17 8.06 12.69 0.21
C ILE A 17 7.56 13.00 1.62
N THR A 18 6.39 13.60 1.70
CA THR A 18 5.71 13.92 2.97
C THR A 18 4.59 12.94 3.31
N GLY A 19 4.22 12.08 2.35
CA GLY A 19 3.25 11.02 2.54
C GLY A 19 3.18 10.08 1.35
N ALA A 20 2.61 8.90 1.57
CA ALA A 20 2.41 7.87 0.55
C ALA A 20 0.98 7.30 0.54
N HIS A 21 0.56 6.77 -0.61
CA HIS A 21 -0.67 5.99 -0.74
C HIS A 21 -0.33 4.71 -1.50
N ILE A 22 -0.40 3.57 -0.81
CA ILE A 22 0.02 2.27 -1.37
C ILE A 22 -1.15 1.62 -2.10
N ASP A 23 -0.93 1.31 -3.38
CA ASP A 23 -1.90 0.63 -4.24
C ASP A 23 -1.87 -0.90 -4.12
N GLY A 24 -0.75 -1.48 -3.70
CA GLY A 24 -0.50 -2.94 -3.63
C GLY A 24 -1.30 -3.71 -2.56
N CYS A 25 -2.48 -3.24 -2.20
CA CYS A 25 -3.36 -3.80 -1.18
C CYS A 25 -4.28 -4.92 -1.70
N LEU A 26 -4.43 -5.01 -3.03
CA LEU A 26 -5.19 -6.06 -3.70
C LEU A 26 -4.32 -7.30 -3.96
N TYR A 27 -4.80 -8.45 -3.51
CA TYR A 27 -4.17 -9.74 -3.75
C TYR A 27 -4.33 -10.17 -5.21
N HIS A 28 -3.23 -10.12 -5.96
CA HIS A 28 -3.12 -10.59 -7.34
C HIS A 28 -2.15 -11.78 -7.45
N GLY A 29 -2.13 -12.61 -6.40
CA GLY A 29 -1.23 -13.76 -6.28
C GLY A 29 -0.09 -13.54 -5.27
N LYS A 30 0.64 -14.64 -5.03
CA LYS A 30 1.57 -14.79 -3.90
C LYS A 30 2.69 -13.73 -3.86
N VAL A 31 3.16 -13.27 -5.01
CA VAL A 31 4.32 -12.36 -5.11
C VAL A 31 4.11 -11.06 -4.35
N GLY A 32 2.91 -10.47 -4.41
CA GLY A 32 2.60 -9.23 -3.68
C GLY A 32 2.66 -9.44 -2.17
N LEU A 33 2.14 -10.57 -1.69
CA LEU A 33 2.20 -10.96 -0.28
C LEU A 33 3.65 -11.16 0.17
N ASP A 34 4.43 -11.95 -0.57
CA ASP A 34 5.82 -12.28 -0.23
C ASP A 34 6.69 -11.03 -0.10
N PHE A 35 6.47 -10.04 -0.97
CA PHE A 35 7.19 -8.78 -0.91
C PHE A 35 6.93 -8.03 0.40
N VAL A 36 5.67 -7.90 0.80
CA VAL A 36 5.27 -7.17 2.01
C VAL A 36 5.72 -7.94 3.25
N GLU A 37 5.55 -9.27 3.27
CA GLU A 37 6.03 -10.10 4.38
C GLU A 37 7.53 -10.00 4.56
N ARG A 38 8.31 -10.00 3.46
CA ARG A 38 9.76 -9.86 3.55
C ARG A 38 10.20 -8.53 4.18
N LEU A 39 9.43 -7.45 3.96
CA LEU A 39 9.65 -6.16 4.61
C LEU A 39 9.31 -6.23 6.10
N VAL A 40 8.19 -6.87 6.46
CA VAL A 40 7.79 -7.06 7.87
C VAL A 40 8.84 -7.89 8.62
N GLU A 41 9.26 -9.03 8.07
CA GLU A 41 10.29 -9.90 8.64
C GLU A 41 11.64 -9.19 8.82
N GLY A 42 11.94 -8.25 7.91
CA GLY A 42 13.12 -7.39 8.02
C GLY A 42 13.00 -6.27 9.06
N GLY A 43 11.89 -6.19 9.81
CA GLY A 43 11.63 -5.11 10.77
C GLY A 43 11.25 -3.77 10.12
N GLY A 44 10.83 -3.79 8.85
CA GLY A 44 10.48 -2.61 8.08
C GLY A 44 9.31 -1.82 8.68
N ARG A 45 9.34 -0.50 8.51
CA ARG A 45 8.26 0.42 8.89
C ARG A 45 8.17 1.57 7.89
N VAL A 46 6.95 2.05 7.66
CA VAL A 46 6.74 3.29 6.92
C VAL A 46 7.37 4.47 7.69
N GLN A 47 8.00 5.39 6.95
CA GLN A 47 8.69 6.55 7.53
C GLN A 47 7.85 7.84 7.48
N VAL A 48 6.84 7.86 6.62
CA VAL A 48 5.91 8.98 6.45
C VAL A 48 4.48 8.48 6.64
N PRO A 49 3.50 9.35 6.89
CA PRO A 49 2.10 8.97 6.87
C PRO A 49 1.76 8.27 5.55
N THR A 50 1.39 6.99 5.67
CA THR A 50 1.11 6.12 4.52
C THR A 50 -0.29 5.56 4.65
N THR A 51 -1.11 5.82 3.64
CA THR A 51 -2.49 5.34 3.55
C THR A 51 -2.57 4.16 2.57
N LEU A 52 -3.66 3.40 2.61
CA LEU A 52 -3.86 2.19 1.82
C LEU A 52 -5.02 2.37 0.84
N ASN A 53 -4.81 1.95 -0.41
CA ASN A 53 -5.88 1.78 -1.40
C ASN A 53 -6.80 0.62 -0.97
N VAL A 54 -7.89 0.40 -1.71
CA VAL A 54 -8.84 -0.68 -1.51
C VAL A 54 -8.13 -2.02 -1.31
N GLY A 55 -8.58 -2.76 -0.30
CA GLY A 55 -8.16 -4.13 -0.09
C GLY A 55 -9.00 -5.09 -0.92
N SER A 56 -8.64 -6.38 -0.86
CA SER A 56 -9.36 -7.44 -1.59
C SER A 56 -10.77 -7.72 -1.10
N PHE A 57 -11.15 -7.28 0.10
CA PHE A 57 -12.50 -7.46 0.63
C PHE A 57 -12.81 -6.44 1.73
N ASP A 58 -14.10 -6.27 2.01
CA ASP A 58 -14.60 -5.44 3.10
C ASP A 58 -14.31 -6.11 4.45
N LEU A 59 -13.57 -5.44 5.34
CA LEU A 59 -13.26 -5.94 6.68
C LEU A 59 -14.46 -5.95 7.63
N ILE A 60 -15.49 -5.15 7.35
CA ILE A 60 -16.74 -5.05 8.11
C ILE A 60 -17.75 -6.08 7.56
N HIS A 61 -17.81 -6.26 6.24
CA HIS A 61 -18.76 -7.16 5.57
C HIS A 61 -18.07 -8.10 4.55
N PRO A 62 -17.22 -9.04 5.00
CA PRO A 62 -16.38 -9.85 4.12
C PRO A 62 -17.17 -10.71 3.11
N GLY A 63 -18.42 -11.07 3.42
CA GLY A 63 -19.29 -11.84 2.53
C GLY A 63 -19.84 -11.07 1.32
N MET A 64 -19.65 -9.75 1.24
CA MET A 64 -20.10 -8.97 0.08
C MET A 64 -19.19 -9.13 -1.14
N VAL A 65 -17.90 -9.34 -0.92
CA VAL A 65 -16.92 -9.49 -2.00
C VAL A 65 -16.71 -10.97 -2.27
N LYS A 66 -17.03 -11.40 -3.50
CA LYS A 66 -16.82 -12.78 -3.93
C LYS A 66 -15.36 -12.95 -4.35
N ILE A 67 -14.57 -13.56 -3.48
CA ILE A 67 -13.20 -13.99 -3.76
C ILE A 67 -13.15 -15.53 -3.77
N PRO A 68 -12.30 -16.17 -4.60
CA PRO A 68 -12.07 -17.60 -4.49
C PRO A 68 -11.62 -17.97 -3.07
N ALA A 69 -12.17 -19.05 -2.50
CA ALA A 69 -11.88 -19.46 -1.12
C ALA A 69 -10.38 -19.65 -0.85
N ALA A 70 -9.62 -20.10 -1.86
CA ALA A 70 -8.17 -20.27 -1.76
C ALA A 70 -7.39 -18.94 -1.64
N GLU A 71 -8.00 -17.82 -2.04
CA GLU A 71 -7.38 -16.49 -2.06
C GLU A 71 -7.77 -15.63 -0.85
N GLU A 72 -8.82 -15.99 -0.11
CA GLU A 72 -9.28 -15.19 1.02
C GLU A 72 -8.21 -15.05 2.12
N ALA A 73 -7.63 -16.17 2.56
CA ALA A 73 -6.60 -16.18 3.59
C ALA A 73 -5.34 -15.36 3.21
N PRO A 74 -4.72 -15.56 2.02
CA PRO A 74 -3.56 -14.77 1.64
C PRO A 74 -3.91 -13.30 1.37
N ALA A 75 -5.11 -13.00 0.87
CA ALA A 75 -5.56 -11.62 0.73
C ALA A 75 -5.71 -10.91 2.09
N ARG A 76 -6.27 -11.60 3.09
CA ARG A 76 -6.35 -11.11 4.47
C ARG A 76 -4.99 -10.86 5.06
N ARG A 77 -4.06 -11.79 4.83
CA ARG A 77 -2.68 -11.67 5.29
C ARG A 77 -2.00 -10.45 4.66
N LEU A 78 -2.18 -10.22 3.36
CA LEU A 78 -1.61 -9.07 2.64
C LEU A 78 -2.06 -7.75 3.26
N MET A 79 -3.36 -7.60 3.51
CA MET A 79 -3.90 -6.40 4.15
C MET A 79 -3.33 -6.21 5.56
N GLN A 80 -3.23 -7.29 6.35
CA GLN A 80 -2.67 -7.24 7.71
C GLN A 80 -1.17 -6.91 7.72
N ALA A 81 -0.40 -7.45 6.78
CA ALA A 81 1.04 -7.20 6.67
C ALA A 81 1.34 -5.72 6.39
N HIS A 82 0.50 -5.04 5.60
CA HIS A 82 0.62 -3.59 5.42
C HIS A 82 0.39 -2.81 6.73
N LEU A 83 -0.54 -3.25 7.57
CA LEU A 83 -0.77 -2.63 8.88
C LEU A 83 0.41 -2.87 9.83
N GLU A 84 1.05 -4.05 9.77
CA GLU A 84 2.27 -4.36 10.54
C GLU A 84 3.46 -3.46 10.15
N LEU A 85 3.51 -3.00 8.91
CA LEU A 85 4.47 -1.98 8.46
C LEU A 85 4.15 -0.57 8.99
N GLY A 86 3.00 -0.36 9.65
CA GLY A 86 2.57 0.92 10.20
C GLY A 86 1.70 1.76 9.25
N CYS A 87 1.16 1.17 8.18
CA CYS A 87 0.25 1.88 7.29
C CYS A 87 -1.11 2.14 7.96
N GLN A 88 -1.79 3.19 7.50
CA GLN A 88 -3.12 3.56 7.96
C GLN A 88 -4.19 2.85 7.13
N ALA A 89 -5.11 2.16 7.81
CA ALA A 89 -6.20 1.37 7.23
C ALA A 89 -7.31 2.22 6.58
N THR A 90 -6.98 3.02 5.57
CA THR A 90 -7.96 3.87 4.86
C THR A 90 -8.79 3.09 3.85
N PHE A 91 -8.20 2.06 3.23
CA PHE A 91 -8.82 1.16 2.26
C PHE A 91 -9.77 1.85 1.26
N THR A 92 -9.28 2.87 0.56
CA THR A 92 -10.06 3.63 -0.43
C THR A 92 -9.21 4.03 -1.64
N CYS A 93 -9.80 3.98 -2.83
CA CYS A 93 -9.19 4.46 -4.07
C CYS A 93 -9.32 5.97 -4.27
N ALA A 94 -10.04 6.65 -3.38
CA ALA A 94 -10.23 8.10 -3.40
C ALA A 94 -9.49 8.77 -2.23
N PRO A 95 -8.14 8.68 -2.14
CA PRO A 95 -7.39 9.18 -1.00
C PRO A 95 -7.54 10.69 -0.78
N TYR A 96 -7.73 11.47 -1.87
CA TYR A 96 -7.88 12.92 -1.81
C TYR A 96 -9.20 13.39 -1.18
N GLN A 97 -10.20 12.50 -1.08
CA GLN A 97 -11.50 12.79 -0.45
C GLN A 97 -11.47 12.50 1.06
N THR A 98 -10.35 12.04 1.59
CA THR A 98 -10.20 11.75 3.03
C THR A 98 -9.64 12.94 3.80
N ARG A 99 -9.52 12.81 5.12
CA ARG A 99 -8.81 13.78 5.97
C ARG A 99 -7.32 13.91 5.63
N PHE A 100 -6.76 12.94 4.92
CA PHE A 100 -5.36 12.91 4.50
C PHE A 100 -5.22 13.55 3.13
N ARG A 101 -5.82 14.71 2.87
CA ARG A 101 -5.67 15.38 1.57
C ARG A 101 -4.34 16.15 1.53
N PRO A 102 -3.54 16.08 0.44
CA PRO A 102 -2.32 16.86 0.30
C PRO A 102 -2.63 18.34 0.22
N LYS A 103 -1.67 19.15 0.65
CA LYS A 103 -1.66 20.59 0.50
C LYS A 103 -0.77 20.99 -0.67
N PHE A 104 -1.04 22.17 -1.22
CA PHE A 104 -0.21 22.76 -2.25
C PHE A 104 1.27 22.79 -1.83
N GLY A 105 2.16 22.36 -2.72
CA GLY A 105 3.62 22.31 -2.49
C GLY A 105 4.15 21.03 -1.84
N GLN A 106 3.29 20.12 -1.37
CA GLN A 106 3.75 18.84 -0.82
C GLN A 106 4.20 17.86 -1.91
N GLN A 107 5.35 17.22 -1.68
CA GLN A 107 5.77 16.05 -2.44
C GLN A 107 5.09 14.80 -1.86
N ILE A 108 4.41 14.03 -2.69
CA ILE A 108 3.66 12.83 -2.29
C ILE A 108 3.91 11.69 -3.29
N ALA A 109 3.89 10.45 -2.81
CA ALA A 109 3.98 9.24 -3.66
C ALA A 109 2.62 8.53 -3.72
N TRP A 110 1.64 9.14 -4.40
CA TRP A 110 0.23 8.72 -4.40
C TRP A 110 -0.26 8.48 -5.83
N GLY A 111 -1.24 7.59 -5.97
CA GLY A 111 -2.07 7.44 -7.16
C GLY A 111 -3.53 7.33 -6.75
N GLU A 112 -4.45 7.80 -7.59
CA GLU A 112 -5.88 7.54 -7.45
C GLU A 112 -6.44 6.94 -8.74
N SER A 113 -7.65 6.41 -8.68
CA SER A 113 -8.40 5.98 -9.85
C SER A 113 -9.66 6.85 -9.96
N ASN A 114 -9.64 7.86 -10.83
CA ASN A 114 -10.80 8.68 -11.25
C ASN A 114 -10.92 8.66 -12.77
#